data_AF-A0A8S4FGK5-F1
#
_entry.id   AF-A0A8S4FGK5-F1
#
_cell.length_a   1.000
_cell.length_b   1.000
_cell.length_c   1.000
_cell.angle_alpha   90.00
_cell.angle_beta   90.00
_cell.angle_gamma   90.00
#
_symmetry.space_group_name_H-M   'P 1'
#
loop_
_entity.id
_entity.type
_entity.pdbx_description
1 polymer ?
#
loop_
_entity_poly.entity_id
_entity_poly.type
_entity_poly.pdbx_seq_one_letter_code
_entity_poly.pdbx_strand_id
1 'polypeptide(L)'
;MKSDKDNATDQEKEKLNPSNGWLSARPSQQFNVVRRVYQQDALNRDADYQEPSAKLGKKLKKVALGCGFGACLRNSLPIARWLPRYQPRRALLGDVVAGATTAVMHIPQGMAYALLAEVPPIVGLYMAFFPTLIYVLFGTSPHISMGTFAVVCLMAGKVVLQHAHHPDLLNVTNATLTTPPPPLGEDYTPIQVVSVVCLVVGLFQMAMWVLRLGAVSTLLSEPLVSGFTTAASFHVLASQLKDLFGVRIRKLSGNYKVIYPLVSGFTTAASFHVLASQLKDLFGVRIRKLSGNYKVIYVS
;
A
#
# COMPACT_ATOMS: atom_id res chain seq x y z
N MET A 1 80.13 29.36 16.12
CA MET A 1 78.90 29.55 16.93
C MET A 1 77.68 29.84 16.06
N LYS A 2 77.50 29.10 14.95
CA LYS A 2 76.32 29.22 14.08
C LYS A 2 75.92 27.86 13.45
N SER A 3 76.42 26.76 14.02
CA SER A 3 76.20 25.39 13.53
C SER A 3 75.07 24.66 14.27
N ASP A 4 74.58 25.19 15.39
CA ASP A 4 73.53 24.55 16.22
C ASP A 4 72.11 25.09 15.97
N LYS A 5 71.95 26.17 15.21
CA LYS A 5 70.62 26.70 14.84
C LYS A 5 70.06 26.07 13.57
N ASP A 6 70.91 25.50 12.71
CA ASP A 6 70.46 24.89 11.45
C ASP A 6 69.78 23.54 11.71
N ASN A 7 70.26 22.77 12.70
CA ASN A 7 69.77 21.43 13.03
C ASN A 7 68.33 21.40 13.61
N ALA A 8 67.88 22.48 14.25
CA ALA A 8 66.50 22.57 14.76
C ALA A 8 65.48 22.90 13.64
N THR A 9 65.93 23.61 12.61
CA THR A 9 65.09 23.98 11.45
C THR A 9 64.94 22.81 10.47
N ASP A 10 65.89 21.89 10.45
CA ASP A 10 65.86 20.72 9.57
C ASP A 10 64.89 19.63 10.07
N GLN A 11 64.71 19.48 11.38
CA GLN A 11 63.71 18.54 11.93
C GLN A 11 62.26 19.00 11.73
N GLU A 12 62.02 20.31 11.62
CA GLU A 12 60.69 20.84 11.31
C GLU A 12 60.36 20.76 9.81
N LYS A 13 61.40 20.77 8.95
CA LYS A 13 61.25 20.53 7.51
C LYS A 13 61.03 19.06 7.16
N GLU A 14 61.46 18.12 8.00
CA GLU A 14 61.21 16.68 7.80
C GLU A 14 59.74 16.28 8.09
N LYS A 15 59.00 17.09 8.87
CA LYS A 15 57.55 16.90 9.10
C LYS A 15 56.65 17.49 8.01
N LEU A 16 57.22 18.25 7.07
CA LEU A 16 56.56 18.76 5.87
C LEU A 16 56.88 17.91 4.64
N ASN A 17 57.24 16.64 4.83
CA ASN A 17 57.35 15.68 3.75
C ASN A 17 55.94 15.14 3.41
N PRO A 18 55.34 15.48 2.26
CA PRO A 18 54.04 14.96 1.86
C PRO A 18 54.12 13.49 1.40
N SER A 19 55.23 12.78 1.65
CA SER A 19 55.43 11.38 1.30
C SER A 19 54.81 10.41 2.31
N ASN A 20 53.56 10.64 2.73
CA ASN A 20 52.77 9.66 3.49
C ASN A 20 51.55 9.22 2.67
N GLY A 21 51.80 8.30 1.74
CA GLY A 21 51.02 7.06 1.61
C GLY A 21 49.62 7.06 0.98
N TRP A 22 48.96 8.19 0.69
CA TRP A 22 47.56 8.14 0.18
C TRP A 22 47.24 9.01 -1.03
N LEU A 23 48.19 9.75 -1.58
CA LEU A 23 48.02 10.50 -2.83
C LEU A 23 48.95 9.94 -3.90
N SER A 24 48.74 8.67 -4.29
CA SER A 24 49.11 8.29 -5.65
C SER A 24 48.12 9.01 -6.57
N ALA A 25 48.44 10.28 -6.89
CA ALA A 25 47.79 10.97 -7.97
C ALA A 25 47.99 10.09 -9.21
N ARG A 26 46.93 9.35 -9.58
CA ARG A 26 46.91 8.58 -10.83
C ARG A 26 47.40 9.55 -11.91
N PRO A 27 48.36 9.16 -12.77
CA PRO A 27 48.85 10.07 -13.80
C PRO A 27 47.64 10.65 -14.52
N SER A 28 47.47 11.97 -14.45
CA SER A 28 46.33 12.63 -15.06
C SER A 28 46.36 12.27 -16.54
N GLN A 29 45.39 11.48 -16.98
CA GLN A 29 45.32 11.05 -18.37
C GLN A 29 45.17 12.31 -19.23
N GLN A 30 46.26 12.67 -19.91
CA GLN A 30 46.25 13.76 -20.88
C GLN A 30 45.51 13.26 -22.11
N PHE A 31 44.27 13.68 -22.28
CA PHE A 31 43.48 13.36 -23.47
C PHE A 31 43.92 14.26 -24.62
N ASN A 32 44.77 13.75 -25.49
CA ASN A 32 45.11 14.41 -26.75
C ASN A 32 44.03 14.11 -27.79
N VAL A 33 43.03 14.99 -27.90
CA VAL A 33 41.95 14.86 -28.88
C VAL A 33 42.18 15.82 -30.03
N VAL A 34 42.73 15.30 -31.13
CA VAL A 34 42.84 16.03 -32.40
C VAL A 34 41.59 15.76 -33.22
N ARG A 35 40.69 16.75 -33.30
CA ARG A 35 39.46 16.69 -34.11
C ARG A 35 39.30 17.96 -34.93
N ARG A 36 38.71 17.84 -36.12
CA ARG A 36 38.32 19.01 -36.93
C ARG A 36 37.25 19.81 -36.19
N VAL A 37 37.31 21.13 -36.26
CA VAL A 37 36.27 22.00 -35.68
C VAL A 37 35.07 21.97 -36.62
N TYR A 38 33.98 21.34 -36.19
CA TYR A 38 32.73 21.28 -36.96
C TYR A 38 31.77 22.38 -36.52
N GLN A 39 31.12 23.00 -37.49
CA GLN A 39 29.91 23.80 -37.28
C GLN A 39 28.70 22.86 -37.34
N GLN A 40 27.63 23.16 -36.61
CA GLN A 40 26.49 22.24 -36.44
C GLN A 40 25.92 21.73 -37.78
N ASP A 41 25.88 22.59 -38.79
CA ASP A 41 25.39 22.25 -40.13
C ASP A 41 26.31 21.27 -40.87
N ALA A 42 27.63 21.40 -40.68
CA ALA A 42 28.61 20.48 -41.27
C ALA A 42 28.53 19.10 -40.60
N LEU A 43 28.35 19.07 -39.27
CA LEU A 43 28.17 17.82 -38.53
C LEU A 43 26.88 17.10 -38.94
N ASN A 44 25.78 17.83 -39.09
CA ASN A 44 24.50 17.26 -39.51
C ASN A 44 24.55 16.69 -40.94
N ARG A 45 25.33 17.30 -41.83
CA ARG A 45 25.55 16.77 -43.19
C ARG A 45 26.44 15.52 -43.19
N ASP A 46 27.51 15.53 -42.41
CA ASP A 46 28.45 14.40 -42.34
C ASP A 46 27.86 13.19 -41.60
N ALA A 47 26.95 13.41 -40.65
CA ALA A 47 26.27 12.36 -39.88
C ALA A 47 24.94 11.88 -40.50
N ASP A 48 24.62 12.32 -41.73
CA ASP A 48 23.35 12.06 -42.42
C ASP A 48 22.13 12.29 -41.51
N TYR A 49 22.14 13.43 -40.83
CA TYR A 49 21.12 13.76 -39.84
C TYR A 49 19.81 14.13 -40.54
N GLN A 50 18.86 13.21 -40.52
CA GLN A 50 17.48 13.50 -40.91
C GLN A 50 16.80 14.31 -39.80
N GLU A 51 16.39 15.55 -40.09
CA GLU A 51 15.54 16.28 -39.17
C GLU A 51 14.23 15.51 -38.94
N PRO A 52 13.81 15.28 -37.68
CA PRO A 52 12.54 14.63 -37.42
C PRO A 52 11.41 15.54 -37.91
N SER A 53 10.92 15.29 -39.13
CA SER A 53 9.75 15.96 -39.70
C SER A 53 8.48 15.51 -38.98
N ALA A 54 8.30 16.02 -37.77
CA ALA A 54 7.13 15.76 -36.97
C ALA A 54 6.12 16.89 -37.15
N LYS A 55 5.31 16.82 -38.21
CA LYS A 55 3.97 17.43 -38.17
C LYS A 55 3.16 16.65 -37.13
N LEU A 56 3.28 17.06 -35.86
CA LEU A 56 2.70 16.45 -34.66
C LEU A 56 1.20 16.13 -34.84
N GLY A 57 0.47 17.01 -35.54
CA GLY A 57 -0.94 16.83 -35.87
C GLY A 57 -1.25 15.63 -36.78
N LYS A 58 -0.35 15.25 -37.70
CA LYS A 58 -0.53 14.08 -38.57
C LYS A 58 -0.30 12.77 -37.81
N LYS A 59 0.60 12.76 -36.82
CA LYS A 59 0.77 11.62 -35.90
C LYS A 59 -0.44 11.46 -34.98
N LEU A 60 -0.97 12.56 -34.42
CA LEU A 60 -2.19 12.51 -33.60
C LEU A 60 -3.40 11.97 -34.36
N LYS A 61 -3.62 12.45 -35.59
CA LYS A 61 -4.75 11.99 -36.42
C LYS A 61 -4.61 10.52 -36.81
N LYS A 62 -3.38 10.04 -37.07
CA LYS A 62 -3.11 8.62 -37.38
C LYS A 62 -3.24 7.71 -36.15
N VAL A 63 -2.94 8.19 -34.95
CA VAL A 63 -3.14 7.44 -33.69
C VAL A 63 -4.63 7.40 -33.31
N ALA A 64 -5.36 8.50 -33.52
CA ALA A 64 -6.81 8.56 -33.27
C ALA A 64 -7.63 7.68 -34.23
N LEU A 65 -7.23 7.60 -35.51
CA LEU A 65 -7.91 6.79 -36.53
C LEU A 65 -7.35 5.36 -36.70
N GLY A 66 -6.14 5.08 -36.20
CA GLY A 66 -5.49 3.77 -36.33
C GLY A 66 -5.77 2.79 -35.17
N CYS A 67 -6.40 3.26 -34.09
CA CYS A 67 -6.78 2.40 -32.98
C CYS A 67 -8.11 1.71 -33.30
N GLY A 68 -8.08 0.70 -34.18
CA GLY A 68 -9.22 -0.19 -34.34
C GLY A 68 -9.64 -0.73 -32.97
N PHE A 69 -10.94 -0.72 -32.67
CA PHE A 69 -11.49 -1.15 -31.38
C PHE A 69 -10.92 -2.51 -30.94
N GLY A 70 -10.71 -3.45 -31.87
CA GLY A 70 -10.09 -4.75 -31.59
C GLY A 70 -8.60 -4.69 -31.19
N ALA A 71 -7.80 -3.80 -31.79
CA ALA A 71 -6.39 -3.61 -31.40
C ALA A 71 -6.26 -2.86 -30.06
N CYS A 72 -7.16 -1.89 -29.82
CA CYS A 72 -7.25 -1.18 -28.55
C CYS A 72 -7.73 -2.11 -27.42
N LEU A 73 -8.70 -2.99 -27.69
CA LEU A 73 -9.21 -3.98 -26.75
C LEU A 73 -8.16 -5.07 -26.45
N ARG A 74 -7.42 -5.53 -27.46
CA ARG A 74 -6.30 -6.47 -27.28
C ARG A 74 -5.10 -5.82 -26.56
N ASN A 75 -4.96 -4.49 -26.62
CA ASN A 75 -4.01 -3.76 -25.80
C ASN A 75 -4.53 -3.47 -24.38
N SER A 76 -5.85 -3.34 -24.19
CA SER A 76 -6.49 -3.06 -22.91
C SER A 76 -6.74 -4.32 -22.07
N LEU A 77 -6.80 -5.50 -22.70
CA LEU A 77 -6.90 -6.81 -22.04
C LEU A 77 -5.53 -7.47 -21.96
N PRO A 78 -4.72 -7.19 -20.90
CA PRO A 78 -3.43 -7.82 -20.71
C PRO A 78 -3.51 -9.34 -20.60
N ILE A 79 -4.66 -9.91 -20.21
CA ILE A 79 -4.90 -11.36 -20.17
C ILE A 79 -4.63 -12.05 -21.50
N ALA A 80 -5.02 -11.43 -22.62
CA ALA A 80 -4.79 -11.98 -23.95
C ALA A 80 -3.28 -12.03 -24.34
N ARG A 81 -2.42 -11.30 -23.61
CA ARG A 81 -0.97 -11.27 -23.85
C ARG A 81 -0.21 -12.27 -22.99
N TRP A 82 -0.58 -12.43 -21.72
CA TRP A 82 0.14 -13.31 -20.79
C TRP A 82 -0.38 -14.75 -20.81
N LEU A 83 -1.68 -14.96 -20.99
CA LEU A 83 -2.28 -16.31 -20.96
C LEU A 83 -1.69 -17.27 -22.01
N PRO A 84 -1.43 -16.86 -23.27
CA PRO A 84 -0.83 -17.75 -24.28
C PRO A 84 0.65 -18.08 -24.00
N ARG A 85 1.34 -17.27 -23.20
CA ARG A 85 2.75 -17.47 -22.83
C ARG A 85 2.91 -18.31 -21.56
N TYR A 86 1.81 -18.64 -20.90
CA TYR A 86 1.80 -19.36 -19.65
C TYR A 86 2.16 -20.84 -19.87
N GLN A 87 3.07 -21.36 -19.04
CA GLN A 87 3.52 -22.76 -19.09
C GLN A 87 2.84 -23.57 -17.98
N PRO A 88 1.67 -24.19 -18.24
CA PRO A 88 0.86 -24.81 -17.19
C PRO A 88 1.57 -25.98 -16.50
N ARG A 89 2.41 -26.73 -17.20
CA ARG A 89 3.09 -27.91 -16.63
C ARG A 89 4.08 -27.58 -15.51
N ARG A 90 4.62 -26.37 -15.46
CA ARG A 90 5.61 -25.95 -14.46
C ARG A 90 5.03 -25.04 -13.39
N ALA A 91 4.12 -24.14 -13.77
CA ALA A 91 3.60 -23.10 -12.88
C ALA A 91 2.32 -23.50 -12.14
N LEU A 92 1.51 -24.43 -12.68
CA LEU A 92 0.17 -24.71 -12.15
C LEU A 92 0.19 -25.23 -10.71
N LEU A 93 1.16 -26.07 -10.34
CA LEU A 93 1.27 -26.57 -8.96
C LEU A 93 1.61 -25.42 -7.98
N GLY A 94 2.54 -24.54 -8.38
CA GLY A 94 2.93 -23.37 -7.59
C GLY A 94 1.78 -22.38 -7.43
N ASP A 95 1.07 -22.09 -8.51
CA ASP A 95 -0.04 -21.14 -8.52
C ASP A 95 -1.27 -21.67 -7.75
N VAL A 96 -1.52 -22.99 -7.78
CA VAL A 96 -2.60 -23.61 -6.98
C VAL A 96 -2.28 -23.53 -5.48
N VAL A 97 -1.06 -23.86 -5.06
CA VAL A 97 -0.66 -23.77 -3.64
C VAL A 97 -0.64 -22.32 -3.16
N ALA A 98 -0.10 -21.40 -3.97
CA ALA A 98 -0.10 -19.98 -3.67
C ALA A 98 -1.54 -19.44 -3.57
N GLY A 99 -2.39 -19.75 -4.54
CA GLY A 99 -3.79 -19.32 -4.56
C GLY A 99 -4.60 -19.87 -3.39
N ALA A 100 -4.42 -21.16 -3.06
CA ALA A 100 -5.04 -21.75 -1.87
C ALA A 100 -4.59 -21.05 -0.58
N THR A 101 -3.30 -20.76 -0.45
CA THR A 101 -2.73 -20.06 0.72
C THR A 101 -3.28 -18.63 0.83
N THR A 102 -3.34 -17.89 -0.28
CA THR A 102 -3.93 -16.55 -0.33
C THR A 102 -5.42 -16.57 0.00
N ALA A 103 -6.17 -17.56 -0.48
CA ALA A 103 -7.59 -17.71 -0.18
C ALA A 103 -7.83 -17.96 1.32
N VAL A 104 -7.06 -18.86 1.93
CA VAL A 104 -7.13 -19.14 3.38
C VAL A 104 -6.84 -17.89 4.20
N MET A 105 -5.87 -17.06 3.79
CA MET A 105 -5.57 -15.78 4.46
C MET A 105 -6.66 -14.72 4.26
N HIS A 106 -7.25 -14.64 3.07
CA HIS A 106 -8.27 -13.62 2.75
C HIS A 106 -9.58 -13.78 3.51
N ILE A 107 -9.97 -15.01 3.89
CA ILE A 107 -11.23 -15.26 4.62
C ILE A 107 -11.29 -14.51 5.96
N PRO A 108 -10.38 -14.76 6.93
CA PRO A 108 -10.40 -14.05 8.20
C PRO A 108 -10.07 -12.55 8.03
N GLN A 109 -9.13 -12.22 7.13
CA GLN A 109 -8.73 -10.84 6.87
C GLN A 109 -9.89 -9.99 6.35
N GLY A 110 -10.65 -10.49 5.38
CA GLY A 110 -11.80 -9.80 4.80
C GLY A 110 -12.93 -9.60 5.83
N MET A 111 -13.22 -10.62 6.64
CA MET A 111 -14.22 -10.52 7.72
C MET A 111 -13.83 -9.46 8.76
N ALA A 112 -12.57 -9.45 9.20
CA ALA A 112 -12.08 -8.46 10.15
C ALA A 112 -12.19 -7.03 9.59
N TYR A 113 -11.82 -6.82 8.33
CA TYR A 113 -11.88 -5.50 7.71
C TYR A 113 -13.30 -5.01 7.41
N ALA A 114 -14.26 -5.92 7.16
CA ALA A 114 -15.67 -5.56 7.08
C ALA A 114 -16.20 -5.02 8.42
N LEU A 115 -15.81 -5.63 9.54
CA LEU A 115 -16.16 -5.14 10.88
C LEU A 115 -15.58 -3.74 11.15
N LEU A 116 -14.36 -3.45 10.67
CA LEU A 116 -13.77 -2.11 10.77
C LEU A 116 -14.50 -1.05 9.94
N ALA A 117 -15.12 -1.47 8.83
CA ALA A 117 -15.97 -0.63 8.00
C ALA A 117 -17.42 -0.54 8.51
N GLU A 118 -17.72 -1.13 9.68
CA GLU A 118 -19.03 -1.11 10.33
C GLU A 118 -20.14 -1.75 9.47
N VAL A 119 -19.77 -2.74 8.66
CA VAL A 119 -20.69 -3.53 7.83
C VAL A 119 -20.65 -5.02 8.22
N PRO A 120 -21.70 -5.79 7.88
CA PRO A 120 -21.73 -7.22 8.17
C PRO A 120 -20.50 -7.97 7.59
N PRO A 121 -19.91 -8.94 8.30
CA PRO A 121 -18.69 -9.65 7.87
C PRO A 121 -18.76 -10.31 6.49
N ILE A 122 -19.97 -10.73 6.07
CA ILE A 122 -20.21 -11.33 4.75
C ILE A 122 -19.81 -10.39 3.59
N VAL A 123 -19.92 -9.08 3.79
CA VAL A 123 -19.54 -8.07 2.79
C VAL A 123 -18.03 -8.11 2.54
N GLY A 124 -17.24 -8.41 3.56
CA GLY A 124 -15.79 -8.57 3.44
C GLY A 124 -15.41 -9.74 2.52
N LEU A 125 -16.19 -10.81 2.52
CA LEU A 125 -15.98 -11.94 1.63
C LEU A 125 -16.29 -11.58 0.16
N TYR A 126 -17.34 -10.79 -0.08
CA TYR A 126 -17.62 -10.24 -1.42
C TYR A 126 -16.47 -9.33 -1.91
N MET A 127 -15.93 -8.49 -1.03
CA MET A 127 -14.80 -7.61 -1.36
C MET A 127 -13.48 -8.36 -1.58
N ALA A 128 -13.32 -9.58 -1.08
CA ALA A 128 -12.14 -10.41 -1.35
C ALA A 128 -12.26 -11.19 -2.68
N PHE A 129 -13.47 -11.61 -3.04
CA PHE A 129 -13.70 -12.45 -4.22
C PHE A 129 -13.80 -11.67 -5.53
N PHE A 130 -14.70 -10.68 -5.61
CA PHE A 130 -15.00 -10.00 -6.87
C PHE A 130 -13.84 -9.16 -7.42
N PRO A 131 -13.11 -8.36 -6.62
CA PRO A 131 -11.98 -7.58 -7.13
C PRO A 131 -10.86 -8.45 -7.68
N THR A 132 -10.60 -9.60 -7.06
CA THR A 132 -9.59 -10.57 -7.54
C THR A 132 -9.99 -11.12 -8.91
N LEU A 133 -11.25 -11.48 -9.10
CA LEU A 133 -11.76 -11.96 -10.40
C LEU A 133 -11.64 -10.89 -11.49
N ILE A 134 -12.00 -9.64 -11.17
CA ILE A 134 -11.87 -8.51 -12.09
C ILE A 134 -10.39 -8.22 -12.40
N TYR A 135 -9.51 -8.33 -11.41
CA TYR A 135 -8.08 -8.11 -11.58
C TYR A 135 -7.44 -9.16 -12.49
N VAL A 136 -7.90 -10.42 -12.51
CA VAL A 136 -7.39 -11.43 -13.45
C VAL A 136 -7.64 -11.01 -14.91
N LEU A 137 -8.77 -10.35 -15.21
CA LEU A 137 -9.13 -9.92 -16.56
C LEU A 137 -8.37 -8.68 -17.03
N PHE A 138 -8.23 -7.68 -16.15
CA PHE A 138 -7.67 -6.35 -16.49
C PHE A 138 -6.27 -6.09 -15.91
N GLY A 139 -5.74 -7.00 -15.11
CA GLY A 139 -4.48 -6.86 -14.39
C GLY A 139 -3.26 -6.98 -15.29
N THR A 140 -2.32 -6.05 -15.11
CA THR A 140 -1.07 -6.00 -15.89
C THR A 140 0.04 -6.87 -15.32
N SER A 141 -0.03 -7.24 -14.03
CA SER A 141 0.97 -8.06 -13.34
C SER A 141 0.34 -9.36 -12.82
N PRO A 142 0.91 -10.54 -13.13
CA PRO A 142 0.36 -11.84 -12.72
C PRO A 142 0.67 -12.21 -11.25
N HIS A 143 1.58 -11.48 -10.58
CA HIS A 143 2.05 -11.84 -9.24
C HIS A 143 1.37 -11.09 -8.09
N ILE A 144 0.55 -10.09 -8.40
CA ILE A 144 -0.13 -9.28 -7.38
C ILE A 144 -1.54 -9.80 -7.15
N SER A 145 -1.86 -10.05 -5.88
CA SER A 145 -3.22 -10.34 -5.43
C SER A 145 -3.83 -9.05 -4.89
N MET A 146 -4.96 -8.63 -5.47
CA MET A 146 -5.74 -7.51 -4.95
C MET A 146 -6.62 -8.01 -3.81
N GLY A 147 -6.67 -7.25 -2.71
CA GLY A 147 -7.49 -7.58 -1.55
C GLY A 147 -8.02 -6.34 -0.86
N THR A 148 -8.63 -6.55 0.30
CA THR A 148 -9.12 -5.50 1.17
C THR A 148 -7.97 -4.85 1.95
N PHE A 149 -7.98 -3.52 2.08
CA PHE A 149 -6.97 -2.75 2.80
C PHE A 149 -7.53 -2.12 4.08
N ALA A 150 -6.86 -2.32 5.21
CA ALA A 150 -7.33 -1.87 6.54
C ALA A 150 -7.63 -0.36 6.62
N VAL A 151 -6.75 0.47 6.04
CA VAL A 151 -6.89 1.95 6.08
C VAL A 151 -8.15 2.40 5.35
N VAL A 152 -8.43 1.80 4.18
CA VAL A 152 -9.60 2.12 3.37
C VAL A 152 -10.88 1.72 4.12
N CYS A 153 -10.87 0.56 4.77
CA CYS A 153 -11.99 0.11 5.59
C CYS A 153 -12.25 1.03 6.79
N LEU A 154 -11.21 1.52 7.46
CA LEU A 154 -11.36 2.52 8.53
C LEU A 154 -11.92 3.84 8.01
N MET A 155 -11.48 4.30 6.84
CA MET A 155 -12.01 5.53 6.22
C MET A 155 -13.48 5.37 5.83
N ALA A 156 -13.84 4.25 5.20
CA ALA A 156 -15.22 3.92 4.87
C ALA A 156 -16.10 3.83 6.14
N GLY A 157 -15.60 3.15 7.18
CA GLY A 157 -16.25 3.06 8.48
C GLY A 157 -16.53 4.43 9.10
N LYS A 158 -15.61 5.41 8.98
CA LYS A 158 -15.88 6.78 9.47
C LYS A 158 -17.06 7.44 8.76
N VAL A 159 -17.21 7.25 7.45
CA VAL A 159 -18.35 7.79 6.69
C VAL A 159 -19.64 7.10 7.09
N VAL A 160 -19.61 5.77 7.28
CA VAL A 160 -20.75 4.98 7.76
C VAL A 160 -21.18 5.43 9.15
N LEU A 161 -20.25 5.59 10.09
CA LEU A 161 -20.55 6.07 11.44
C LEU A 161 -21.18 7.47 11.46
N GLN A 162 -20.92 8.28 10.43
CA GLN A 162 -21.45 9.64 10.32
C GLN A 162 -22.84 9.70 9.67
N HIS A 163 -23.15 8.78 8.76
CA HIS A 163 -24.34 8.87 7.89
C HIS A 163 -25.29 7.67 7.99
N ALA A 164 -24.87 6.55 8.55
CA ALA A 164 -25.71 5.37 8.74
C ALA A 164 -26.29 5.34 10.14
N HIS A 165 -27.55 4.92 10.25
CA HIS A 165 -28.14 4.58 11.54
C HIS A 165 -27.62 3.20 11.98
N HIS A 166 -26.97 3.16 13.14
CA HIS A 166 -26.69 1.89 13.80
C HIS A 166 -27.95 1.43 14.53
N PRO A 167 -28.45 0.21 14.28
CA PRO A 167 -29.42 -0.38 15.17
C PRO A 167 -28.70 -0.64 16.50
N ASP A 168 -28.81 0.30 17.44
CA ASP A 168 -28.37 0.07 18.81
C ASP A 168 -29.22 -1.08 19.36
N LEU A 169 -28.66 -2.28 19.37
CA LEU A 169 -29.25 -3.50 19.98
C LEU A 169 -29.41 -3.38 21.52
N LEU A 170 -29.33 -2.17 22.09
CA LEU A 170 -29.31 -1.87 23.53
C LEU A 170 -30.37 -0.85 23.96
N ASN A 171 -31.54 -0.80 23.30
CA ASN A 171 -32.68 -0.05 23.83
C ASN A 171 -34.02 -0.83 23.78
N VAL A 172 -33.99 -2.14 24.07
CA VAL A 172 -35.20 -2.98 24.12
C VAL A 172 -35.81 -3.08 25.52
N THR A 173 -35.24 -2.48 26.57
CA THR A 173 -35.72 -2.76 27.94
C THR A 173 -36.76 -1.81 28.52
N ASN A 174 -37.12 -0.68 27.90
CA ASN A 174 -38.21 0.17 28.41
C ASN A 174 -38.99 0.87 27.28
N ALA A 175 -39.67 0.09 26.44
CA ALA A 175 -40.68 0.62 25.52
C ALA A 175 -42.03 0.77 26.25
N THR A 176 -42.08 1.66 27.24
CA THR A 176 -43.32 2.29 27.68
C THR A 176 -43.04 3.78 27.84
N LEU A 177 -43.82 4.58 27.10
CA LEU A 177 -44.00 6.03 27.19
C LEU A 177 -43.17 6.89 26.23
N THR A 178 -43.86 7.28 25.15
CA THR A 178 -43.88 8.64 24.59
C THR A 178 -42.54 9.26 24.21
N THR A 179 -41.96 8.79 23.12
CA THR A 179 -41.26 9.69 22.19
C THR A 179 -41.96 9.58 20.84
N PRO A 180 -42.29 10.71 20.18
CA PRO A 180 -42.91 10.67 18.86
C PRO A 180 -42.01 9.84 17.93
N PRO A 181 -42.58 9.06 16.99
CA PRO A 181 -41.77 8.39 15.99
C PRO A 181 -40.87 9.46 15.34
N PRO A 182 -39.55 9.25 15.25
CA PRO A 182 -38.71 10.16 14.50
C PRO A 182 -39.33 10.34 13.11
N PRO A 183 -39.26 11.56 12.53
CA PRO A 183 -39.83 11.82 11.22
C PRO A 183 -39.32 10.78 10.23
N LEU A 184 -40.12 10.48 9.20
CA LEU A 184 -39.81 9.65 8.02
C LEU A 184 -38.58 10.20 7.26
N GLY A 185 -37.43 10.31 7.91
CA GLY A 185 -36.12 10.51 7.32
C GLY A 185 -35.63 9.15 6.89
N GLU A 186 -35.12 9.07 5.66
CA GLU A 186 -34.59 7.83 5.11
C GLU A 186 -33.48 7.27 6.00
N ASP A 187 -33.81 6.28 6.84
CA ASP A 187 -32.82 5.55 7.63
C ASP A 187 -31.96 4.71 6.67
N TYR A 188 -30.80 5.23 6.31
CA TYR A 188 -29.87 4.51 5.45
C TYR A 188 -29.16 3.40 6.21
N THR A 189 -29.24 2.20 5.67
CA THR A 189 -28.49 1.07 6.18
C THR A 189 -26.99 1.24 5.93
N PRO A 190 -26.10 0.72 6.80
CA PRO A 190 -24.64 0.80 6.61
C PRO A 190 -24.18 0.31 5.23
N ILE A 191 -24.83 -0.73 4.69
CA ILE A 191 -24.50 -1.28 3.37
C ILE A 191 -24.84 -0.32 2.24
N GLN A 192 -25.96 0.41 2.33
CA GLN A 192 -26.34 1.42 1.33
C GLN A 192 -25.31 2.56 1.31
N VAL A 193 -24.93 3.08 2.48
CA VAL A 193 -23.93 4.16 2.56
C VAL A 193 -22.59 3.72 1.96
N VAL A 194 -22.08 2.54 2.34
CA VAL A 194 -20.81 2.02 1.77
C VAL A 194 -20.91 1.80 0.26
N SER A 195 -22.06 1.31 -0.24
CA SER A 195 -22.22 1.06 -1.67
C SER A 195 -22.14 2.34 -2.51
N VAL A 196 -22.73 3.44 -2.00
CA VAL A 196 -22.68 4.76 -2.65
C VAL A 196 -21.25 5.30 -2.62
N VAL A 197 -20.56 5.20 -1.47
CA VAL A 197 -19.15 5.62 -1.36
C VAL A 197 -18.28 4.84 -2.34
N CYS A 198 -18.48 3.53 -2.46
CA CYS A 198 -17.75 2.68 -3.39
C CYS A 198 -18.01 3.09 -4.85
N LEU A 199 -19.26 3.38 -5.21
CA LEU A 199 -19.65 3.83 -6.55
C LEU A 199 -18.99 5.16 -6.90
N VAL A 200 -19.02 6.14 -5.99
CA VAL A 200 -18.40 7.45 -6.17
C VAL A 200 -16.89 7.32 -6.32
N VAL A 201 -16.23 6.53 -5.48
CA VAL A 201 -14.78 6.25 -5.60
C VAL A 201 -14.45 5.59 -6.93
N GLY A 202 -15.27 4.63 -7.39
CA GLY A 202 -15.11 3.98 -8.70
C GLY A 202 -15.25 4.97 -9.87
N LEU A 203 -16.22 5.88 -9.79
CA LEU A 203 -16.39 6.95 -10.79
C LEU A 203 -15.19 7.90 -10.82
N PHE A 204 -14.67 8.29 -9.65
CA PHE A 204 -13.45 9.08 -9.57
C PHE A 204 -12.22 8.34 -10.12
N GLN A 205 -12.09 7.03 -9.86
CA GLN A 205 -11.02 6.22 -10.45
C GLN A 205 -11.14 6.13 -11.97
N MET A 206 -12.35 5.98 -12.51
CA MET A 206 -12.60 5.99 -13.95
C MET A 206 -12.27 7.35 -14.57
N ALA A 207 -12.67 8.45 -13.93
CA ALA A 207 -12.32 9.80 -14.36
C ALA A 207 -10.79 10.01 -14.36
N MET A 208 -10.11 9.58 -13.29
CA MET A 208 -8.65 9.66 -13.19
C MET A 208 -7.94 8.81 -14.26
N TRP A 209 -8.49 7.65 -14.61
CA TRP A 209 -7.99 6.82 -15.69
C TRP A 209 -8.15 7.50 -17.06
N VAL A 210 -9.31 8.11 -17.36
CA VAL A 210 -9.55 8.88 -18.60
C VAL A 210 -8.59 10.06 -18.71
N LEU A 211 -8.37 10.78 -17.60
CA LEU A 211 -7.42 11.89 -17.53
C LEU A 211 -5.94 11.43 -17.54
N ARG A 212 -5.69 10.11 -17.54
CA ARG A 212 -4.35 9.49 -17.47
C ARG A 212 -3.51 10.01 -16.31
N LEU A 213 -4.15 10.30 -15.18
CA LEU A 213 -3.50 10.79 -13.96
C LEU A 213 -2.58 9.75 -13.30
N GLY A 214 -2.49 8.52 -13.82
CA GLY A 214 -1.46 7.57 -13.45
C GLY A 214 -0.02 8.08 -13.68
N ALA A 215 0.18 9.07 -14.56
CA ALA A 215 1.48 9.73 -14.67
C ALA A 215 1.80 10.61 -13.45
N VAL A 216 0.80 11.06 -12.68
CA VAL A 216 1.02 11.82 -11.45
C VAL A 216 1.49 10.90 -10.33
N SER A 217 1.11 9.61 -10.34
CA SER A 217 1.60 8.67 -9.32
C SER A 217 3.11 8.44 -9.39
N THR A 218 3.75 8.67 -10.54
CA THR A 218 5.21 8.61 -10.66
C THR A 218 5.92 9.85 -10.09
N LEU A 219 5.18 10.90 -9.71
CA LEU A 219 5.72 12.09 -9.05
C LEU A 219 5.73 11.96 -7.52
N LEU A 220 5.09 10.93 -6.95
CA LEU A 220 5.16 10.68 -5.52
C LEU A 220 6.54 10.14 -5.18
N SER A 221 7.25 10.84 -4.30
CA SER A 221 8.56 10.43 -3.84
C SER A 221 8.47 9.20 -2.92
N GLU A 222 9.47 8.32 -2.97
CA GLU A 222 9.55 7.15 -2.08
C GLU A 222 9.43 7.52 -0.58
N PRO A 223 10.04 8.61 -0.09
CA PRO A 223 9.87 9.04 1.30
C PRO A 223 8.42 9.41 1.66
N LEU A 224 7.67 10.01 0.74
CA LEU A 224 6.26 10.37 0.96
C LEU A 224 5.41 9.11 1.13
N VAL A 225 5.56 8.14 0.23
CA VAL A 225 4.80 6.88 0.28
C VAL A 225 5.15 6.08 1.53
N SER A 226 6.44 6.04 1.90
CA SER A 226 6.91 5.39 3.13
C SER A 226 6.36 6.06 4.39
N GLY A 227 6.41 7.40 4.46
CA GLY A 227 5.86 8.16 5.58
C GLY A 227 4.35 7.96 5.74
N PHE A 228 3.60 8.02 4.63
CA PHE A 228 2.16 7.76 4.62
C PHE A 228 1.84 6.34 5.10
N THR A 229 2.55 5.33 4.58
CA THR A 229 2.33 3.92 4.95
C THR A 229 2.65 3.67 6.43
N THR A 230 3.71 4.29 6.95
CA THR A 230 4.09 4.20 8.37
C THR A 230 3.01 4.82 9.26
N ALA A 231 2.55 6.04 8.96
CA ALA A 231 1.47 6.70 9.69
C ALA A 231 0.15 5.91 9.62
N ALA A 232 -0.18 5.39 8.44
CA ALA A 232 -1.33 4.51 8.23
C ALA A 232 -1.26 3.25 9.09
N SER A 233 -0.08 2.65 9.23
CA SER A 233 0.15 1.45 10.04
C SER A 233 -0.08 1.73 11.53
N PHE A 234 0.46 2.84 12.04
CA PHE A 234 0.17 3.30 13.41
C PHE A 234 -1.31 3.59 13.63
N HIS A 235 -1.99 4.20 12.66
CA HIS A 235 -3.42 4.49 12.73
C HIS A 235 -4.26 3.19 12.77
N VAL A 236 -3.90 2.19 11.96
CA VAL A 236 -4.55 0.87 11.99
C VAL A 236 -4.30 0.20 13.34
N LEU A 237 -3.07 0.14 13.83
CA LEU A 237 -2.75 -0.45 15.12
C LEU A 237 -3.56 0.18 16.26
N ALA A 238 -3.60 1.52 16.32
CA ALA A 238 -4.36 2.23 17.34
C ALA A 238 -5.87 1.96 17.22
N SER A 239 -6.40 1.75 16.00
CA SER A 239 -7.79 1.38 15.78
C SER A 239 -8.13 -0.05 16.23
N GLN A 240 -7.19 -0.99 16.13
CA GLN A 240 -7.37 -2.38 16.57
C GLN A 240 -7.18 -2.55 18.09
N LEU A 241 -6.43 -1.63 18.72
CA LEU A 241 -6.12 -1.70 20.14
C LEU A 241 -7.37 -1.69 21.03
N LYS A 242 -8.44 -1.00 20.60
CA LYS A 242 -9.75 -0.99 21.28
C LYS A 242 -10.38 -2.39 21.32
N ASP A 243 -10.27 -3.14 20.22
CA ASP A 243 -10.87 -4.47 20.06
C ASP A 243 -10.01 -5.51 20.81
N LEU A 244 -8.70 -5.31 20.84
CA LEU A 244 -7.74 -6.15 21.57
C LEU A 244 -7.91 -6.06 23.09
N PHE A 245 -8.21 -4.87 23.63
CA PHE A 245 -8.45 -4.70 25.07
C PHE A 245 -9.89 -5.00 25.49
N GLY A 246 -10.80 -5.25 24.55
CA GLY A 246 -12.19 -5.62 24.84
C GLY A 246 -13.00 -4.54 25.56
N VAL A 247 -12.51 -3.29 25.61
CA VAL A 247 -13.21 -2.18 26.25
C VAL A 247 -14.25 -1.65 25.26
N ARG A 248 -15.53 -1.80 25.61
CA ARG A 248 -16.64 -1.19 24.86
C ARG A 248 -16.64 0.33 25.08
N ILE A 249 -15.82 1.05 24.32
CA ILE A 249 -15.76 2.51 24.37
C ILE A 249 -16.93 3.07 23.56
N ARG A 250 -17.73 3.92 24.20
CA ARG A 250 -18.79 4.70 23.54
C ARG A 250 -18.18 5.46 22.37
N LYS A 251 -18.75 5.32 21.17
CA LYS A 251 -18.20 5.90 19.93
C LYS A 251 -18.30 7.44 19.98
N LEU A 252 -17.37 8.12 20.65
CA LEU A 252 -17.30 9.59 20.65
C LEU A 252 -16.87 10.09 19.26
N SER A 253 -17.45 11.21 18.81
CA SER A 253 -17.07 11.91 17.58
C SER A 253 -16.13 13.07 17.93
N GLY A 254 -14.93 13.13 17.32
CA GLY A 254 -13.94 14.20 17.56
C GLY A 254 -12.51 13.86 17.10
N ASN A 255 -11.66 14.89 16.97
CA ASN A 255 -10.29 14.79 16.43
C ASN A 255 -9.31 13.96 17.29
N TYR A 256 -9.56 13.81 18.59
CA TYR A 256 -8.68 13.11 19.54
C TYR A 256 -9.13 11.67 19.87
N LYS A 257 -10.04 11.09 19.07
CA LYS A 257 -10.63 9.77 19.28
C LYS A 257 -9.61 8.62 19.34
N VAL A 258 -8.41 8.79 18.80
CA VAL A 258 -7.35 7.76 18.83
C VAL A 258 -6.60 7.76 20.18
N ILE A 259 -6.46 8.92 20.82
CA ILE A 259 -5.64 9.09 22.02
C ILE A 259 -6.39 8.61 23.27
N TYR A 260 -7.68 8.91 23.39
CA TYR A 260 -8.46 8.52 24.59
C TYR A 260 -8.54 6.99 24.81
N PRO A 261 -8.79 6.14 23.79
CA PRO A 261 -8.72 4.68 23.92
C PRO A 261 -7.34 4.16 24.28
N LEU A 262 -6.28 4.78 23.74
CA LEU A 262 -4.90 4.38 24.00
C LEU A 262 -4.52 4.60 25.47
N VAL A 263 -4.88 5.76 26.02
CA VAL A 263 -4.61 6.13 27.41
C VAL A 263 -5.47 5.32 28.39
N SER A 264 -6.77 5.15 28.10
CA SER A 264 -7.69 4.38 28.95
C SER A 264 -7.43 2.87 28.94
N GLY A 265 -6.98 2.33 27.80
CA GLY A 265 -6.57 0.93 27.68
C GLY A 265 -5.34 0.61 28.55
N PHE A 266 -4.36 1.50 28.60
CA PHE A 266 -3.12 1.31 29.37
C PHE A 266 -3.32 1.44 30.89
N THR A 267 -4.31 2.21 31.35
CA THR A 267 -4.58 2.40 32.78
C THR A 267 -5.41 1.28 33.42
N THR A 268 -6.06 0.42 32.63
CA THR A 268 -6.98 -0.60 33.14
C THR A 268 -6.30 -1.97 33.27
N ALA A 269 -6.15 -2.49 34.48
CA ALA A 269 -5.48 -3.78 34.74
C ALA A 269 -6.13 -5.00 34.04
N ALA A 270 -7.44 -4.93 33.76
CA ALA A 270 -8.16 -5.99 33.03
C ALA A 270 -7.69 -6.13 31.56
N SER A 271 -7.20 -5.04 30.96
CA SER A 271 -6.70 -4.99 29.58
C SER A 271 -5.51 -5.93 29.36
N PHE A 272 -4.61 -6.05 30.33
CA PHE A 272 -3.41 -6.89 30.23
C PHE A 272 -3.74 -8.39 30.24
N HIS A 273 -4.76 -8.81 31.00
CA HIS A 273 -5.16 -10.22 31.05
C HIS A 273 -5.85 -10.66 29.74
N VAL A 274 -6.71 -9.80 29.18
CA VAL A 274 -7.34 -10.04 27.87
C VAL A 274 -6.29 -10.05 26.77
N LEU A 275 -5.37 -9.08 26.77
CA LEU A 275 -4.24 -9.04 25.83
C LEU A 275 -3.39 -10.32 25.91
N ALA A 276 -3.07 -10.77 27.12
CA ALA A 276 -2.33 -12.02 27.33
C ALA A 276 -3.10 -13.26 26.87
N SER A 277 -4.44 -13.28 26.99
CA SER A 277 -5.29 -14.36 26.47
C SER A 277 -5.30 -14.37 24.94
N GLN A 278 -5.50 -13.21 24.33
CA GLN A 278 -5.54 -13.08 22.86
C GLN A 278 -4.18 -13.36 22.23
N LEU A 279 -3.07 -12.95 22.86
CA LEU A 279 -1.72 -13.33 22.42
C LEU A 279 -1.50 -14.84 22.55
N LYS A 280 -1.99 -15.50 23.60
CA LYS A 280 -1.91 -16.96 23.74
C LYS A 280 -2.70 -17.70 22.66
N ASP A 281 -3.88 -17.19 22.31
CA ASP A 281 -4.72 -17.75 21.26
C ASP A 281 -4.15 -17.44 19.85
N LEU A 282 -3.54 -16.28 19.63
CA LEU A 282 -2.89 -15.87 18.37
C LEU A 282 -1.58 -16.64 18.10
N PHE A 283 -0.77 -16.89 19.13
CA PHE A 283 0.47 -17.68 19.02
C PHE A 283 0.26 -19.19 19.21
N GLY A 284 -0.99 -19.66 19.32
CA GLY A 284 -1.31 -21.08 19.37
C GLY A 284 -0.76 -21.82 20.59
N VAL A 285 -0.39 -21.13 21.69
CA VAL A 285 0.08 -21.81 22.92
C VAL A 285 -1.13 -22.22 23.75
N ARG A 286 -1.87 -23.22 23.25
CA ARG A 286 -2.87 -23.94 24.02
C ARG A 286 -2.15 -25.01 24.84
N ILE A 287 -1.67 -24.68 26.05
CA ILE A 287 -1.27 -25.71 27.01
C ILE A 287 -2.54 -26.40 27.52
N ARG A 288 -3.05 -27.38 26.77
CA ARG A 288 -3.97 -28.39 27.31
C ARG A 288 -3.12 -29.32 28.18
N LYS A 289 -3.34 -29.27 29.50
CA LYS A 289 -2.87 -30.31 30.41
C LYS A 289 -3.68 -31.57 30.12
N LEU A 290 -3.27 -32.35 29.12
CA LEU A 290 -3.77 -33.69 28.92
C LEU A 290 -3.20 -34.55 30.04
N SER A 291 -4.08 -35.12 30.87
CA SER A 291 -3.74 -36.19 31.79
C SER A 291 -3.17 -37.35 30.97
N GLY A 292 -1.88 -37.67 31.16
CA GLY A 292 -1.20 -38.80 30.51
C GLY A 292 -0.03 -38.40 29.60
N ASN A 293 1.17 -38.38 30.18
CA ASN A 293 2.52 -38.68 29.66
C ASN A 293 2.95 -38.51 28.18
N TYR A 294 2.25 -37.79 27.31
CA TYR A 294 2.76 -37.44 25.98
C TYR A 294 2.45 -35.99 25.61
N LYS A 295 3.50 -35.18 25.51
CA LYS A 295 3.44 -33.76 25.15
C LYS A 295 3.67 -33.65 23.64
N VAL A 296 2.61 -33.76 22.84
CA VAL A 296 2.68 -33.47 21.40
C VAL A 296 2.30 -32.01 21.18
N ILE A 297 3.25 -31.24 20.66
CA ILE A 297 3.06 -29.82 20.29
C ILE A 297 2.45 -29.82 18.89
N TYR A 298 1.16 -29.49 18.78
CA TYR A 298 0.56 -29.15 17.50
C TYR A 298 0.64 -27.64 17.32
N VAL A 299 1.36 -27.22 16.28
CA VAL A 299 1.27 -25.87 15.73
C VAL A 299 0.21 -25.93 14.64
N SER A 300 -0.88 -25.19 14.81
CA SER A 300 -1.86 -24.93 13.74
C SER A 300 -1.90 -23.45 13.45
#